data_AF-A0A841K6F6-F1
#
_entry.id   AF-A0A841K6F6-F1
#
_cell.length_a   1.000
_cell.length_b   1.000
_cell.length_c   1.000
_cell.angle_alpha   90.00
_cell.angle_beta   90.00
_cell.angle_gamma   90.00
#
_symmetry.space_group_name_H-M   'P 1'
#
loop_
_entity.id
_entity.type
_entity.pdbx_description
1 polymer ?
#
loop_
_entity_poly.entity_id
_entity_poly.type
_entity_poly.pdbx_seq_one_letter_code
_entity_poly.pdbx_strand_id
1 'polypeptide(L)'
;MNKATASGALGGSATLELNPTADGGQLCTFQYQKDSVTHSLQIFVRPLKDQNQEMHSYQSRCTSPPVDLKGIGNEAVQCGADTTKDRGEQVIGRVRDQAFIVTISSSLVGDPSMTREQLQGKARDIAEQVAGSLF
;
A
#
# COMPACT_ATOMS: atom_id res chain seq x y z
N MET A 1 11.62 -3.15 4.50
CA MET A 1 11.30 -4.01 3.33
C MET A 1 12.32 -3.79 2.21
N ASN A 2 12.61 -4.79 1.37
CA ASN A 2 13.56 -4.67 0.25
C ASN A 2 12.93 -5.06 -1.11
N LYS A 3 13.72 -4.94 -2.18
CA LYS A 3 13.33 -5.27 -3.56
C LYS A 3 12.93 -6.74 -3.76
N ALA A 4 13.52 -7.69 -3.02
CA ALA A 4 13.19 -9.11 -3.15
C ALA A 4 11.76 -9.38 -2.66
N THR A 5 11.39 -8.84 -1.49
CA THR A 5 10.01 -8.92 -0.98
C THR A 5 9.02 -8.30 -1.96
N ALA A 6 9.30 -7.09 -2.45
CA ALA A 6 8.43 -6.41 -3.42
C ALA A 6 8.28 -7.22 -4.72
N SER A 7 9.37 -7.84 -5.19
CA SER A 7 9.32 -8.68 -6.40
C SER A 7 8.43 -9.90 -6.21
N GLY A 8 8.47 -10.53 -5.03
CA GLY A 8 7.55 -11.61 -4.68
C GLY A 8 6.09 -11.17 -4.65
N ALA A 9 5.81 -10.02 -4.03
CA ALA A 9 4.46 -9.45 -3.99
C ALA A 9 3.94 -9.09 -5.39
N LEU A 10 4.78 -8.52 -6.25
CA LEU A 10 4.40 -8.12 -7.61
C LEU A 10 4.42 -9.28 -8.62
N GLY A 11 4.94 -10.45 -8.25
CA GLY A 11 5.01 -11.63 -9.11
C GLY A 11 6.11 -11.58 -10.17
N GLY A 12 7.11 -10.72 -10.00
CA GLY A 12 8.20 -10.56 -10.96
C GLY A 12 9.26 -9.55 -10.51
N SER A 13 10.34 -9.39 -11.29
CA SER A 13 11.48 -8.55 -10.92
C SER A 13 11.10 -7.06 -10.85
N ALA A 14 10.97 -6.53 -9.63
CA ALA A 14 10.56 -5.16 -9.41
C ALA A 14 11.70 -4.14 -9.60
N THR A 15 11.40 -2.97 -10.13
CA THR A 15 12.22 -1.76 -9.98
C THR A 15 11.85 -1.05 -8.69
N LEU A 16 12.72 -0.16 -8.19
CA LEU A 16 12.47 0.66 -7.00
C LEU A 16 12.77 2.11 -7.32
N GLU A 17 11.85 2.97 -6.95
CA GLU A 17 11.99 4.42 -6.96
C GLU A 17 11.69 4.98 -5.55
N LEU A 18 12.55 5.87 -5.06
CA LEU A 18 12.44 6.49 -3.75
C LEU A 18 12.19 7.98 -3.92
N ASN A 19 11.05 8.46 -3.44
CA ASN A 19 10.63 9.85 -3.55
C ASN A 19 10.38 10.44 -2.15
N PRO A 20 11.21 11.38 -1.68
CA PRO A 20 10.91 12.12 -0.46
C PRO A 20 9.68 13.01 -0.68
N THR A 21 8.87 13.22 0.35
CA THR A 21 7.72 14.12 0.29
C THR A 21 7.98 15.42 1.04
N ALA A 22 7.33 16.50 0.62
CA ALA A 22 7.58 17.85 1.13
C ALA A 22 7.30 18.02 2.64
N ASP A 23 6.54 17.10 3.23
CA ASP A 23 6.15 17.04 4.63
C ASP A 23 7.09 16.17 5.49
N GLY A 24 8.25 15.75 4.96
CA GLY A 24 9.22 14.91 5.67
C GLY A 24 8.88 13.42 5.64
N GLY A 25 7.96 13.00 4.77
CA GLY A 25 7.69 11.60 4.49
C GLY A 25 8.58 11.01 3.39
N GLN A 26 8.34 9.73 3.14
CA GLN A 26 9.01 8.94 2.12
C GLN A 26 7.98 8.08 1.38
N LEU A 27 7.97 8.19 0.04
CA LEU A 27 7.27 7.28 -0.85
C LEU A 27 8.28 6.32 -1.49
N CYS A 28 8.02 5.03 -1.35
CA CYS A 28 8.73 3.97 -2.03
C CYS A 28 7.80 3.37 -3.07
N THR A 29 8.18 3.44 -4.34
CA THR A 29 7.41 2.87 -5.45
C THR A 29 8.16 1.69 -6.02
N PHE A 30 7.53 0.53 -6.03
CA PHE A 30 8.01 -0.67 -6.71
C PHE A 30 7.12 -0.96 -7.90
N GLN A 31 7.72 -1.27 -9.05
CA GLN A 31 6.98 -1.59 -10.26
C GLN A 31 7.52 -2.84 -10.91
N TYR A 32 6.62 -3.67 -11.39
CA TYR A 32 6.92 -4.79 -12.27
C TYR A 32 6.04 -4.68 -13.50
N GLN A 33 6.64 -4.66 -14.67
CA GLN A 33 5.93 -4.64 -15.94
C GLN A 33 6.11 -5.98 -16.63
N LYS A 34 4.99 -6.56 -17.06
CA LYS A 34 4.94 -7.74 -17.92
C LYS A 34 4.01 -7.45 -19.08
N ASP A 35 4.55 -7.48 -20.29
CA ASP A 35 3.82 -7.09 -21.50
C ASP A 35 3.25 -5.66 -21.36
N SER A 36 1.93 -5.51 -21.47
CA SER A 36 1.21 -4.23 -21.27
C SER A 36 0.60 -4.06 -19.88
N VAL A 37 0.90 -4.95 -18.93
CA VAL A 37 0.37 -4.91 -17.56
C VAL A 37 1.46 -4.43 -16.61
N THR A 38 1.12 -3.43 -15.80
CA THR A 38 1.96 -2.92 -14.73
C THR A 38 1.37 -3.32 -13.39
N HIS A 39 2.17 -4.02 -12.60
CA HIS A 39 1.92 -4.25 -11.18
C HIS A 39 2.70 -3.21 -10.38
N SER A 40 2.03 -2.54 -9.45
CA SER A 40 2.63 -1.48 -8.62
C SER A 40 2.45 -1.79 -7.15
N LEU A 41 3.48 -1.50 -6.35
CA LEU A 41 3.43 -1.47 -4.90
C LEU A 41 3.99 -0.12 -4.44
N GLN A 42 3.16 0.66 -3.77
CA GLN A 42 3.52 1.94 -3.19
C GLN A 42 3.49 1.83 -1.67
N ILE A 43 4.54 2.29 -1.03
CA ILE A 43 4.63 2.38 0.43
C ILE A 43 4.93 3.82 0.77
N PHE A 44 3.97 4.48 1.38
CA PHE A 44 4.13 5.82 1.89
C PHE A 44 4.28 5.76 3.40
N VAL A 45 5.28 6.42 3.95
CA VAL A 45 5.49 6.55 5.40
C VAL A 45 5.75 8.01 5.72
N ARG A 46 5.08 8.56 6.72
CA ARG A 46 5.38 9.92 7.16
C ARG A 46 4.98 10.20 8.61
N PRO A 47 5.58 11.22 9.24
CA PRO A 47 5.10 11.75 10.52
C PRO A 47 3.67 12.32 10.40
N LEU A 48 2.87 12.06 11.43
CA LEU A 48 1.55 12.63 11.65
C LEU A 48 1.66 13.91 12.47
N LYS A 49 0.98 14.98 12.03
CA LYS A 49 0.84 16.23 12.78
C LYS A 49 -0.46 16.24 13.58
N ASP A 50 -1.55 15.77 12.96
CA ASP A 50 -2.84 15.52 13.60
C ASP A 50 -3.31 14.11 13.24
N GLN A 51 -3.30 13.21 14.23
CA GLN A 51 -3.57 11.79 14.00
C GLN A 51 -4.97 11.55 13.44
N ASN A 52 -5.99 12.17 14.04
CA ASN A 52 -7.37 11.90 13.67
C ASN A 52 -7.70 12.51 12.30
N GLN A 53 -7.32 13.77 12.08
CA GLN A 53 -7.62 14.46 10.84
C GLN A 53 -6.93 13.80 9.64
N GLU A 54 -5.65 13.43 9.78
CA GLU A 54 -4.90 12.84 8.68
C GLU A 54 -5.35 11.42 8.36
N MET A 55 -5.65 10.58 9.38
CA MET A 55 -6.17 9.23 9.13
C MET A 55 -7.52 9.27 8.41
N HIS A 56 -8.44 10.17 8.78
CA HIS A 56 -9.68 10.37 8.05
C HIS A 56 -9.46 10.85 6.60
N SER A 57 -8.46 11.71 6.38
CA SER A 57 -8.08 12.18 5.03
C SER A 57 -7.50 11.08 4.14
N TYR A 58 -6.87 10.05 4.72
CA TYR A 58 -6.46 8.87 3.96
C TYR A 58 -7.62 7.94 3.66
N GLN A 59 -8.47 7.67 4.66
CA GLN A 59 -9.64 6.81 4.50
C GLN A 59 -10.67 7.36 3.51
N SER A 60 -10.78 8.68 3.37
CA SER A 60 -11.68 9.30 2.38
C SER A 60 -11.30 8.97 0.92
N ARG A 61 -10.10 8.42 0.69
CA ARG A 61 -9.63 7.98 -0.63
C ARG A 61 -9.98 6.53 -0.95
N CYS A 62 -10.56 5.81 0.01
CA CYS A 62 -11.02 4.46 -0.19
C CYS A 62 -12.16 4.41 -1.24
N THR A 63 -12.10 3.43 -2.14
CA THR A 63 -13.17 3.15 -3.11
C THR A 63 -14.15 2.08 -2.62
N SER A 64 -13.91 1.52 -1.44
CA SER A 64 -14.82 0.62 -0.72
C SER A 64 -14.89 1.01 0.76
N PRO A 65 -15.92 0.57 1.50
CA PRO A 65 -15.93 0.73 2.95
C PRO A 65 -14.65 0.14 3.58
N PRO A 66 -13.98 0.87 4.48
CA PRO A 66 -12.81 0.37 5.17
C PRO A 66 -13.18 -0.74 6.16
N VAL A 67 -12.28 -1.71 6.30
CA VAL A 67 -12.39 -2.83 7.23
C VAL A 67 -11.21 -2.78 8.20
N ASP A 68 -11.50 -2.84 9.50
CA ASP A 68 -10.45 -2.83 10.53
C ASP A 68 -9.54 -4.05 10.42
N LEU A 69 -8.23 -3.81 10.44
CA LEU A 69 -7.20 -4.83 10.50
C LEU A 69 -6.58 -4.88 11.89
N LYS A 70 -6.77 -6.01 12.57
CA LYS A 70 -6.15 -6.28 13.87
C LYS A 70 -4.73 -6.81 13.69
N GLY A 71 -3.82 -6.41 14.58
CA GLY A 71 -2.45 -6.92 14.62
C GLY A 71 -1.46 -6.19 13.72
N ILE A 72 -1.88 -5.14 13.03
CA ILE A 72 -1.01 -4.29 12.21
C ILE A 72 -0.91 -2.92 12.87
N GLY A 73 0.29 -2.55 13.31
CA GLY A 73 0.53 -1.27 13.97
C GLY A 73 -0.24 -1.09 15.27
N ASN A 74 -0.56 0.17 15.58
CA ASN A 74 -1.51 0.53 16.64
C ASN A 74 -2.95 0.42 16.15
N GLU A 75 -3.19 0.85 14.92
CA GLU A 75 -4.47 0.75 14.21
C GLU A 75 -4.19 0.68 12.71
N ALA A 76 -5.01 -0.08 12.01
CA ALA A 76 -4.96 -0.17 10.56
C ALA A 76 -6.34 -0.51 10.00
N VAL A 77 -6.59 -0.04 8.80
CA VAL A 77 -7.77 -0.37 8.01
C VAL A 77 -7.36 -0.77 6.61
N GLN A 78 -8.20 -1.58 5.98
CA GLN A 78 -8.04 -2.01 4.59
C GLN A 78 -9.23 -1.58 3.75
N CYS A 79 -8.96 -1.13 2.53
CA CYS A 79 -10.01 -0.76 1.58
C CYS A 79 -9.51 -0.82 0.13
N GLY A 80 -10.45 -0.84 -0.80
CA GLY A 80 -10.16 -0.64 -2.21
C GLY A 80 -9.53 0.71 -2.49
N ALA A 81 -8.61 0.74 -3.46
CA ALA A 81 -7.92 1.91 -3.96
C ALA A 81 -7.98 1.96 -5.50
N ASP A 82 -9.16 1.68 -6.03
CA ASP A 82 -9.35 1.59 -7.47
C ASP A 82 -9.24 2.96 -8.14
N THR A 83 -8.70 2.99 -9.35
CA THR A 83 -8.72 4.16 -10.21
C THR A 83 -9.50 3.83 -11.48
N THR A 84 -9.65 4.81 -12.38
CA THR A 84 -10.25 4.56 -13.69
C THR A 84 -9.43 3.63 -14.57
N LYS A 85 -8.15 3.41 -14.24
CA LYS A 85 -7.20 2.61 -15.03
C LYS A 85 -6.72 1.37 -14.30
N ASP A 86 -6.73 1.39 -12.97
CA ASP A 86 -6.08 0.37 -12.16
C ASP A 86 -7.03 -0.21 -11.13
N ARG A 87 -6.88 -1.50 -10.86
CA ARG A 87 -7.52 -2.18 -9.73
C ARG A 87 -6.53 -2.18 -8.57
N GLY A 88 -6.95 -1.66 -7.42
CA GLY A 88 -6.05 -1.46 -6.29
C GLY A 88 -6.65 -1.83 -4.95
N GLU A 89 -5.80 -2.24 -4.02
CA GLU A 89 -6.10 -2.42 -2.60
C GLU A 89 -5.08 -1.65 -1.78
N GLN A 90 -5.53 -1.07 -0.68
CA GLN A 90 -4.65 -0.35 0.23
C GLN A 90 -4.89 -0.70 1.69
N VAL A 91 -3.82 -0.65 2.47
CA VAL A 91 -3.84 -0.65 3.93
C VAL A 91 -3.35 0.69 4.41
N ILE A 92 -4.15 1.35 5.24
CA ILE A 92 -3.82 2.61 5.89
C ILE A 92 -3.64 2.29 7.37
N GLY A 93 -2.48 2.55 7.93
CA GLY A 93 -2.20 2.27 9.32
C GLY A 93 -1.33 3.30 9.99
N ARG A 94 -1.19 3.16 11.32
CA ARG A 94 -0.35 4.00 12.15
C ARG A 94 0.51 3.17 13.08
N VAL A 95 1.76 3.58 13.25
CA VAL A 95 2.66 3.13 14.31
C VAL A 95 3.17 4.37 15.03
N ARG A 96 2.87 4.49 16.33
CA ARG A 96 3.21 5.67 17.15
C ARG A 96 2.74 6.98 16.49
N ASP A 97 3.67 7.85 16.12
CA ASP A 97 3.48 9.15 15.50
C ASP A 97 3.66 9.12 13.96
N GLN A 98 3.74 7.93 13.37
CA GLN A 98 3.90 7.75 11.92
C GLN A 98 2.68 7.07 11.29
N ALA A 99 2.17 7.66 10.22
CA ALA A 99 1.24 6.98 9.33
C ALA A 99 2.03 6.22 8.27
N PHE A 100 1.47 5.09 7.86
CA PHE A 100 1.92 4.39 6.67
C PHE A 100 0.72 3.99 5.81
N ILE A 101 0.94 3.96 4.50
CA ILE A 101 -0.03 3.53 3.51
C ILE A 101 0.66 2.57 2.57
N VAL A 102 0.11 1.37 2.45
CA VAL A 102 0.57 0.36 1.50
C VAL A 102 -0.50 0.21 0.45
N THR A 103 -0.20 0.52 -0.80
CA THR A 103 -1.11 0.35 -1.93
C THR A 103 -0.50 -0.63 -2.92
N ILE A 104 -1.26 -1.66 -3.29
CA ILE A 104 -0.88 -2.61 -4.35
C ILE A 104 -1.93 -2.57 -5.45
N SER A 105 -1.52 -2.54 -6.71
CA SER A 105 -2.42 -2.45 -7.84
C SER A 105 -1.93 -3.16 -9.10
N SER A 106 -2.88 -3.45 -10.00
CA SER A 106 -2.63 -3.88 -11.38
C SER A 106 -3.34 -2.94 -12.35
N SER A 107 -2.67 -2.59 -13.45
CA SER A 107 -3.23 -1.78 -14.53
C SER A 107 -4.17 -2.55 -15.46
N LEU A 108 -4.35 -3.87 -15.23
CA LEU A 108 -5.29 -4.70 -15.99
C LEU A 108 -6.54 -4.96 -15.15
N VAL A 109 -7.69 -4.49 -15.62
CA VAL A 109 -8.98 -4.81 -14.99
C VAL A 109 -9.28 -6.30 -15.20
N GLY A 110 -9.51 -7.03 -14.11
CA GLY A 110 -9.75 -8.48 -14.15
C GLY A 110 -8.48 -9.31 -14.34
N ASP A 111 -7.32 -8.77 -13.97
CA ASP A 111 -6.04 -9.48 -13.99
C ASP A 111 -6.11 -10.82 -13.23
N PRO A 112 -5.92 -11.97 -13.91
CA PRO A 112 -5.98 -13.28 -13.26
C PRO A 112 -4.79 -13.55 -12.34
N SER A 113 -3.70 -12.78 -12.46
CA SER A 113 -2.50 -12.90 -11.62
C SER A 113 -2.54 -12.01 -10.37
N MET A 114 -3.49 -11.07 -10.34
CA MET A 114 -3.71 -10.07 -9.28
C MET A 114 -5.22 -9.92 -9.03
N THR A 115 -5.88 -11.03 -8.69
CA THR A 115 -7.29 -11.02 -8.27
C THR A 115 -7.50 -10.14 -7.04
N ARG A 116 -8.76 -9.77 -6.77
CA ARG A 116 -9.08 -8.87 -5.65
C ARG A 116 -8.60 -9.47 -4.32
N GLU A 117 -8.85 -10.75 -4.12
CA GLU A 117 -8.46 -11.50 -2.93
C GLU A 117 -6.93 -11.55 -2.79
N GLN A 118 -6.20 -11.70 -3.90
CA GLN A 118 -4.73 -11.66 -3.91
C GLN A 118 -4.20 -10.26 -3.59
N LEU A 119 -4.76 -9.21 -4.18
CA LEU A 119 -4.38 -7.83 -3.86
C LEU A 119 -4.63 -7.54 -2.38
N GLN A 120 -5.77 -7.98 -1.84
CA GLN A 120 -6.10 -7.82 -0.43
C GLN A 120 -5.11 -8.52 0.49
N GLY A 121 -4.81 -9.80 0.23
CA GLY A 121 -3.84 -10.56 1.02
C GLY A 121 -2.44 -9.95 0.96
N LYS A 122 -1.98 -9.60 -0.25
CA LYS A 122 -0.65 -8.99 -0.44
C LYS A 122 -0.53 -7.62 0.22
N ALA A 123 -1.54 -6.76 0.12
CA ALA A 123 -1.55 -5.46 0.78
C ALA A 123 -1.38 -5.62 2.29
N ARG A 124 -2.10 -6.59 2.88
CA ARG A 124 -2.02 -6.94 4.29
C ARG A 124 -0.63 -7.47 4.68
N ASP A 125 -0.11 -8.47 3.97
CA ASP A 125 1.18 -9.08 4.27
C ASP A 125 2.34 -8.05 4.22
N ILE A 126 2.27 -7.13 3.26
CA ILE A 126 3.25 -6.05 3.16
C ILE A 126 3.06 -5.02 4.27
N ALA A 127 1.81 -4.67 4.62
CA ALA A 127 1.52 -3.79 5.73
C ALA A 127 2.02 -4.34 7.08
N GLU A 128 1.91 -5.65 7.31
CA GLU A 128 2.48 -6.33 8.49
C GLU A 128 4.01 -6.13 8.56
N GLN A 129 4.71 -6.31 7.44
CA GLN A 129 6.16 -6.10 7.37
C GLN A 129 6.56 -4.64 7.55
N VAL A 130 5.81 -3.70 6.97
CA VAL A 130 6.05 -2.26 7.12
C VAL A 130 5.85 -1.87 8.58
N ALA A 131 4.71 -2.22 9.18
CA ALA A 131 4.42 -1.93 10.58
C ALA A 131 5.50 -2.50 11.52
N GLY A 132 5.90 -3.76 11.31
CA GLY A 132 6.98 -4.38 12.09
C GLY A 132 8.35 -3.69 11.92
N SER A 133 8.58 -3.00 10.79
CA SER A 133 9.79 -2.21 10.59
C SER A 133 9.74 -0.82 11.24
N LEU A 134 8.55 -0.33 11.60
CA LEU A 134 8.34 1.00 12.20
C LEU A 134 8.20 0.94 13.74
N PHE A 135 7.98 -0.24 14.31
CA PHE A 135 7.97 -0.48 15.76
C PHE A 135 9.37 -0.37 16.37
#